data_AF-A0A3D4YRQ3-F1
#
_entry.id   AF-A0A3D4YRQ3-F1
#
_cell.length_a   1.000
_cell.length_b   1.000
_cell.length_c   1.000
_cell.angle_alpha   90.00
_cell.angle_beta   90.00
_cell.angle_gamma   90.00
#
_symmetry.space_group_name_H-M   'P 1'
#
loop_
_entity.id
_entity.type
_entity.pdbx_description
1 polymer ?
#
loop_
_entity_poly.entity_id
_entity_poly.type
_entity_poly.pdbx_seq_one_letter_code
_entity_poly.pdbx_strand_id
1 'polypeptide(L)'
;AVGLSGLITPSLDEMVTVAKEMTRRQFTIPLLIGGATTSKQHTAVRIAPAYSGATVHVLDASRVIGVVSDLFDDERRLTFDRDNRALQEKLRAQHTT
;
A
#
# COMPACT_ATOMS: atom_id res chain seq x y z
N ALA A 1 12.16 0.08 -1.25
CA ALA A 1 10.71 -0.05 -1.49
C ALA A 1 10.50 -0.82 -2.79
N VAL A 2 9.36 -1.49 -2.94
CA VAL A 2 8.92 -2.14 -4.19
C VAL A 2 7.65 -1.44 -4.66
N GLY A 3 7.57 -1.10 -5.94
CA GLY A 3 6.38 -0.50 -6.54
C GLY A 3 5.68 -1.47 -7.49
N LEU A 4 4.36 -1.61 -7.35
CA LEU A 4 3.50 -2.37 -8.24
C LEU A 4 2.57 -1.42 -9.01
N SER A 5 2.51 -1.59 -10.32
CA SER A 5 1.63 -0.83 -11.20
C SER A 5 0.57 -1.74 -11.82
N GLY A 6 -0.70 -1.36 -11.73
CA GLY A 6 -1.83 -2.13 -12.23
C GLY A 6 -2.66 -1.34 -13.23
N LEU A 7 -2.88 -1.91 -14.42
CA LEU A 7 -3.66 -1.27 -15.48
C LEU A 7 -5.06 -1.87 -15.66
N ILE A 8 -5.20 -3.17 -15.41
CA ILE A 8 -6.45 -3.92 -15.62
C ILE A 8 -6.88 -4.61 -14.32
N THR A 9 -8.17 -4.94 -14.19
CA THR A 9 -8.73 -5.55 -12.97
C THR A 9 -7.98 -6.81 -12.50
N PRO A 10 -7.56 -7.74 -13.37
CA PRO A 10 -6.76 -8.90 -12.95
C PRO A 10 -5.43 -8.55 -12.28
N SER A 11 -4.87 -7.35 -12.54
CA SER A 11 -3.63 -6.90 -11.90
C SER A 11 -3.79 -6.76 -10.38
N LEU A 12 -5.00 -6.50 -9.90
CA LEU A 12 -5.27 -6.30 -8.48
C LEU A 12 -5.12 -7.60 -7.68
N ASP A 13 -5.54 -8.73 -8.25
CA ASP A 13 -5.37 -10.04 -7.61
C ASP A 13 -3.89 -10.42 -7.55
N GLU A 14 -3.11 -10.13 -8.60
CA GLU A 14 -1.66 -10.33 -8.59
C GLU A 14 -0.96 -9.47 -7.54
N MET A 15 -1.39 -8.22 -7.33
CA MET A 15 -0.86 -7.37 -6.26
C MET A 15 -1.10 -7.98 -4.86
N VAL A 16 -2.28 -8.58 -4.63
CA VAL A 16 -2.56 -9.30 -3.38
C VAL A 16 -1.63 -10.51 -3.25
N THR A 17 -1.41 -11.28 -4.32
CA THR A 17 -0.48 -12.41 -4.33
C THR A 17 0.94 -11.97 -3.98
N VAL A 18 1.44 -10.90 -4.59
CA VAL A 18 2.77 -10.35 -4.30
C VAL A 18 2.87 -9.91 -2.84
N ALA A 19 1.86 -9.22 -2.30
CA ALA A 19 1.81 -8.80 -0.90
C ALA A 19 1.91 -10.00 0.07
N LYS A 20 1.16 -11.08 -0.19
CA LYS A 20 1.25 -12.33 0.59
C LYS A 20 2.65 -12.93 0.53
N GLU A 21 3.24 -12.99 -0.65
CA GLU A 21 4.58 -13.53 -0.85
C GLU A 21 5.66 -12.69 -0.15
N MET A 22 5.51 -11.37 -0.13
CA MET A 22 6.38 -10.48 0.62
C MET A 22 6.31 -10.76 2.13
N THR A 23 5.11 -10.97 2.70
CA THR A 23 4.97 -11.41 4.10
C THR A 23 5.62 -12.78 4.33
N ARG A 24 5.30 -13.76 3.47
CA ARG A 24 5.81 -15.14 3.58
C ARG A 24 7.35 -15.18 3.58
N ARG A 25 7.96 -14.29 2.80
CA ARG A 25 9.42 -14.16 2.68
C ARG A 25 10.02 -13.13 3.64
N GLN A 26 9.23 -12.63 4.59
CA GLN A 26 9.65 -11.73 5.68
C GLN A 26 10.29 -10.43 5.18
N PHE A 27 9.80 -9.90 4.06
CA PHE A 27 10.19 -8.55 3.63
C PHE A 27 9.70 -7.52 4.65
N THR A 28 10.50 -6.48 4.85
CA THR A 28 10.20 -5.34 5.72
C THR A 28 10.18 -4.00 4.98
N ILE A 29 10.61 -4.00 3.71
CA ILE A 29 10.65 -2.80 2.87
C ILE A 29 9.22 -2.35 2.49
N PRO A 30 8.98 -1.04 2.26
CA PRO A 30 7.66 -0.55 1.88
C PRO A 30 7.20 -1.08 0.52
N LEU A 31 5.90 -1.35 0.41
CA LEU A 31 5.18 -1.73 -0.81
C LEU A 31 4.32 -0.55 -1.30
N LEU A 32 4.59 -0.06 -2.50
CA LEU A 32 3.85 1.03 -3.15
C LEU A 32 2.90 0.45 -4.19
N ILE A 33 1.64 0.86 -4.15
CA ILE A 33 0.58 0.42 -5.07
C ILE A 33 0.12 1.62 -5.90
N GLY A 34 0.14 1.51 -7.22
CA GLY A 34 -0.36 2.55 -8.13
C GLY A 34 -0.84 1.99 -9.47
N GLY A 35 -1.28 2.87 -10.35
CA GLY A 35 -1.81 2.52 -11.67
C GLY A 35 -3.33 2.68 -11.81
N ALA A 36 -3.82 2.61 -13.04
CA ALA A 36 -5.15 3.05 -13.44
C ALA A 36 -6.31 2.33 -12.70
N THR A 37 -6.17 1.05 -12.40
CA THR A 37 -7.22 0.26 -11.72
C THR A 37 -7.08 0.23 -10.20
N THR A 38 -6.05 0.87 -9.65
CA THR A 38 -5.80 0.87 -8.21
C THR A 38 -6.57 1.98 -7.51
N SER A 39 -6.92 1.75 -6.24
CA SER A 39 -7.55 2.77 -5.39
C SER A 39 -7.12 2.62 -3.94
N LYS A 40 -7.26 3.69 -3.16
CA LYS A 40 -7.05 3.65 -1.70
C LYS A 40 -7.95 2.62 -1.04
N GLN A 41 -9.21 2.54 -1.47
CA GLN A 41 -10.19 1.60 -0.94
C GLN A 41 -9.76 0.14 -1.18
N HIS A 42 -9.48 -0.21 -2.43
CA HIS A 42 -9.07 -1.59 -2.75
C HIS A 42 -7.75 -1.95 -2.06
N THR A 43 -6.79 -1.02 -2.03
CA THR A 43 -5.51 -1.23 -1.32
C THR A 43 -5.74 -1.51 0.17
N ALA A 44 -6.57 -0.70 0.84
CA ALA A 44 -6.86 -0.85 2.26
C ALA A 44 -7.59 -2.16 2.62
N VAL A 45 -8.51 -2.58 1.76
CA VAL A 45 -9.38 -3.74 2.00
C VAL A 45 -8.72 -5.06 1.60
N ARG A 46 -7.95 -5.09 0.51
CA ARG A 46 -7.51 -6.35 -0.12
C ARG A 46 -5.99 -6.56 -0.06
N ILE A 47 -5.20 -5.51 -0.29
CA ILE A 47 -3.74 -5.64 -0.46
C ILE A 47 -3.00 -5.44 0.87
N ALA A 48 -3.28 -4.34 1.58
CA ALA A 48 -2.59 -4.02 2.82
C ALA A 48 -2.71 -5.10 3.91
N PRO A 49 -3.87 -5.78 4.11
CA PRO A 49 -3.96 -6.87 5.08
C PRO A 49 -3.11 -8.11 4.72
N ALA A 50 -2.70 -8.25 3.47
CA ALA A 50 -1.86 -9.36 3.02
C ALA A 50 -0.36 -9.12 3.25
N TYR A 51 0.05 -7.88 3.56
CA TYR A 51 1.43 -7.52 3.84
C TYR A 51 1.63 -6.99 5.27
N SER A 52 2.58 -7.55 6.01
CA SER A 52 2.90 -7.07 7.37
C SER A 52 3.60 -5.71 7.39
N GLY A 53 4.38 -5.41 6.35
CA GLY A 53 5.07 -4.14 6.18
C GLY A 53 4.16 -2.99 5.68
N ALA A 54 4.74 -1.80 5.58
CA ALA A 54 4.01 -0.63 5.09
C ALA A 54 3.52 -0.84 3.65
N THR A 55 2.21 -0.73 3.44
CA THR A 55 1.58 -0.77 2.11
C THR A 55 0.91 0.57 1.85
N VAL A 56 1.27 1.25 0.76
CA VAL A 56 0.82 2.63 0.50
C VAL A 56 0.28 2.75 -0.91
N HIS A 57 -0.95 3.26 -1.05
CA HIS A 57 -1.49 3.63 -2.35
C HIS A 57 -0.96 5.01 -2.76
N VAL A 58 -0.39 5.10 -3.95
CA VAL A 58 0.11 6.34 -4.54
C VAL A 58 -0.78 6.67 -5.74
N LEU A 59 -1.43 7.83 -5.68
CA LEU A 59 -2.43 8.24 -6.68
C LEU A 59 -1.81 8.41 -8.08
N ASP A 60 -0.64 9.03 -8.15
CA ASP A 60 0.03 9.38 -9.39
C ASP A 60 1.55 9.55 -9.18
N ALA A 61 2.29 9.61 -10.28
CA ALA A 61 3.75 9.71 -10.27
C ALA A 61 4.27 11.00 -9.60
N SER A 62 3.51 12.10 -9.65
CA SER A 62 3.96 13.37 -9.05
C SER A 62 4.06 13.31 -7.53
N ARG A 63 3.27 12.42 -6.91
CA ARG A 63 3.21 12.25 -5.45
C ARG A 63 4.19 11.22 -4.90
N VAL A 64 4.77 10.38 -5.76
CA VAL A 64 5.62 9.26 -5.32
C VAL A 64 6.87 9.75 -4.59
N ILE A 65 7.43 10.90 -5.01
CA ILE A 65 8.66 11.45 -4.42
C ILE A 65 8.43 11.82 -2.95
N GLY A 66 7.31 12.49 -2.63
CA GLY A 66 6.96 12.83 -1.26
C GLY A 66 6.75 11.59 -0.39
N VAL A 67 6.00 10.61 -0.90
CA VAL A 67 5.74 9.35 -0.19
C VAL A 67 7.05 8.60 0.11
N VAL A 68 7.95 8.49 -0.87
CA VAL A 68 9.25 7.83 -0.67
C VAL A 68 10.11 8.63 0.32
N SER A 69 10.13 9.96 0.21
CA SER A 69 10.86 10.82 1.15
C SER A 69 10.41 10.65 2.60
N ASP A 70 9.10 10.45 2.83
CA ASP A 70 8.57 10.20 4.17
C ASP A 70 8.84 8.77 4.65
N LEU A 71 8.80 7.79 3.76
CA LEU A 71 9.05 6.38 4.11
C LEU A 71 10.51 6.02 4.37
N PHE A 72 11.47 6.85 3.95
CA PHE A 72 12.91 6.60 4.12
C PHE A 72 13.56 7.51 5.16
N ASP A 73 12.79 8.38 5.80
CA ASP A 73 13.23 9.19 6.94
C ASP A 73 12.70 8.57 8.23
N ASP A 74 13.59 8.29 9.18
CA ASP A 74 13.22 7.48 10.36
C ASP A 74 12.12 8.10 11.23
N GLU A 75 12.11 9.43 11.38
CA GLU A 75 11.13 10.14 12.19
C GLU A 75 9.79 10.27 11.45
N ARG A 76 9.84 10.71 10.18
CA ARG A 76 8.61 10.86 9.38
C ARG A 76 7.98 9.52 9.07
N ARG A 77 8.76 8.45 8.88
CA ARG A 77 8.27 7.10 8.57
C ARG A 77 7.33 6.56 9.63
N LEU A 78 7.66 6.74 10.91
CA LEU A 78 6.82 6.26 12.01
C LEU A 78 5.45 6.96 12.03
N THR A 79 5.47 8.29 11.91
CA THR A 79 4.25 9.11 11.85
C THR A 79 3.43 8.77 10.62
N PHE A 80 4.07 8.70 9.46
CA PHE A 80 3.45 8.40 8.18
C PHE A 80 2.80 7.01 8.16
N ASP A 81 3.50 5.95 8.61
CA ASP A 81 2.94 4.58 8.61
C ASP A 81 1.76 4.46 9.58
N ARG A 82 1.84 5.07 10.77
CA ARG A 82 0.73 5.12 11.73
C ARG A 82 -0.51 5.75 11.10
N ASP A 83 -0.36 6.93 10.51
CA ASP A 83 -1.47 7.68 9.94
C ASP A 83 -2.06 6.96 8.71
N ASN A 84 -1.20 6.35 7.88
CA ASN A 84 -1.61 5.50 6.77
C ASN A 84 -2.42 4.28 7.24
N ARG A 85 -1.97 3.57 8.28
CA ARG A 85 -2.70 2.42 8.85
C ARG A 85 -4.04 2.83 9.43
N ALA A 86 -4.11 3.97 10.13
CA ALA A 86 -5.36 4.51 10.66
C ALA A 86 -6.36 4.86 9.53
N LEU A 87 -5.88 5.47 8.45
CA LEU A 87 -6.70 5.71 7.25
C LEU A 87 -7.23 4.41 6.66
N GLN A 88 -6.36 3.40 6.51
CA GLN A 88 -6.77 2.10 5.96
C GLN A 88 -7.81 1.40 6.83
N GLU A 89 -7.69 1.48 8.15
CA GLU A 89 -8.69 0.94 9.07
C GLU A 89 -10.05 1.62 8.89
N LYS A 90 -10.07 2.95 8.78
CA LYS A 90 -11.29 3.70 8.48
C LYS A 90 -11.93 3.28 7.16
N LEU A 91 -11.13 3.12 6.10
CA LEU A 91 -11.59 2.70 4.78
C LEU A 91 -12.16 1.27 4.80
N ARG A 92 -11.56 0.36 5.58
CA ARG A 92 -12.10 -0.99 5.79
C ARG A 92 -13.45 -0.95 6.50
N ALA A 93 -13.56 -0.20 7.59
CA ALA A 93 -14.80 -0.09 8.36
C ALA A 93 -15.98 0.42 7.51
N GLN A 94 -15.71 1.38 6.62
CA GLN A 94 -16.71 1.91 5.68
C GLN A 94 -17.18 0.91 4.61
N HIS A 95 -16.43 -0.16 4.34
CA HIS A 95 -16.79 -1.18 3.36
C HIS A 95 -17.64 -2.31 3.92
N THR A 96 -17.60 -2.50 5.25
CA THR A 96 -18.30 -3.59 5.95
C THR A 96 -19.74 -3.22 6.32
N THR A 97 -20.21 -2.02 5.93
CA THR A 97 -21.60 -1.56 6.08
C THR A 97 -22.35 -1.71 4.77
#